data_AF-A0A846NB67-F1
#
_entry.id   AF-A0A846NB67-F1
#
_cell.length_a   1.000
_cell.length_b   1.000
_cell.length_c   1.000
_cell.angle_alpha   90.00
_cell.angle_beta   90.00
_cell.angle_gamma   90.00
#
_symmetry.space_group_name_H-M   'P 1'
#
loop_
_entity.id
_entity.type
_entity.pdbx_description
1 polymer ?
#
loop_
_entity_poly.entity_id
_entity_poly.type
_entity_poly.pdbx_seq_one_letter_code
_entity_poly.pdbx_strand_id
1 'polypeptide(L)'
;QAGVIAMREIHPSFITPLGVWINRECVREAFRKGYRKFDTLKEAMTHIGSRFTVRLEDWIETSVLFKDALYQEKITKYLQS
;
A
#
# COMPACT_ATOMS: atom_id res chain seq x y z
N GLN A 1 8.87 -5.56 -14.25
CA GLN A 1 9.24 -5.19 -12.86
C GLN A 1 7.98 -5.25 -12.01
N ALA A 2 8.10 -5.69 -10.76
CA ALA A 2 7.01 -5.68 -9.77
C ALA A 2 7.43 -4.76 -8.60
N GLY A 3 6.48 -4.00 -8.07
CA GLY A 3 6.67 -3.15 -6.90
C GLY A 3 5.96 -3.72 -5.68
N VAL A 4 6.42 -3.35 -4.49
CA VAL A 4 5.80 -3.77 -3.22
C VAL A 4 5.64 -2.53 -2.34
N ILE A 5 4.45 -2.37 -1.76
CA ILE A 5 4.15 -1.32 -0.80
C ILE A 5 3.62 -1.98 0.48
N ALA A 6 4.27 -1.72 1.60
CA ALA A 6 3.81 -2.13 2.92
C ALA A 6 3.24 -0.91 3.65
N MET A 7 1.99 -1.00 4.09
CA MET A 7 1.28 0.08 4.77
C MET A 7 0.97 -0.30 6.21
N ARG A 8 1.18 0.64 7.13
CA ARG A 8 0.84 0.46 8.54
C ARG A 8 0.36 1.78 9.14
N GLU A 9 -0.86 1.77 9.65
CA GLU A 9 -1.43 2.87 10.43
C GLU A 9 -1.22 2.61 11.93
N ILE A 10 -0.90 3.66 12.70
CA ILE A 10 -0.73 3.60 14.15
C ILE A 10 -1.69 4.62 14.77
N HIS A 11 -2.58 4.15 15.63
CA HIS A 11 -3.53 5.02 16.34
C HIS A 11 -2.93 5.54 17.65
N PRO A 12 -3.32 6.74 18.12
CA PRO A 12 -2.83 7.30 19.40
C PRO A 12 -3.09 6.43 20.63
N SER A 13 -4.10 5.55 20.59
CA SER A 13 -4.40 4.56 21.63
C SER A 13 -3.36 3.44 21.72
N PHE A 14 -2.47 3.32 20.74
CA PHE A 14 -1.39 2.34 20.73
C PHE A 14 -0.23 2.81 21.61
N ILE A 15 -0.33 2.51 22.91
CA ILE A 15 0.65 2.93 23.94
C ILE A 15 1.77 1.90 24.18
N THR A 16 1.73 0.74 23.51
CA THR A 16 2.66 -0.36 23.80
C THR A 16 3.98 -0.19 23.05
N PRO A 17 5.14 -0.14 23.73
CA PRO A 17 6.45 -0.08 23.09
C PRO A 17 6.86 -1.47 22.58
N LEU A 18 6.20 -1.93 21.51
CA LEU A 18 6.62 -3.14 20.82
C LEU A 18 7.75 -2.77 19.86
N GLY A 19 8.93 -3.37 20.06
CA GLY A 19 10.06 -3.20 19.14
C GLY A 19 9.74 -3.66 17.71
N VAL A 20 10.71 -3.56 16.81
CA VAL A 20 10.54 -3.83 15.35
C VAL A 20 9.95 -5.22 15.04
N TRP A 21 10.07 -6.18 15.95
CA TRP A 21 9.47 -7.52 15.84
C TRP A 21 7.99 -7.49 15.46
N ILE A 22 7.19 -6.55 15.99
CA ILE A 22 5.74 -6.52 15.72
C ILE A 22 5.44 -6.34 14.23
N ASN A 23 6.24 -5.55 13.52
CA ASN A 23 6.05 -5.33 12.09
C ASN A 23 6.31 -6.62 11.30
N ARG A 24 7.34 -7.38 11.69
CA ARG A 24 7.66 -8.67 11.06
C ARG A 24 6.53 -9.68 11.30
N GLU A 25 6.00 -9.68 12.52
CA GLU A 25 4.91 -10.57 12.91
C GLU A 25 3.61 -10.24 12.17
N CYS A 26 3.24 -8.97 12.07
CA CYS A 26 2.08 -8.54 11.31
C CYS A 26 2.19 -8.95 9.83
N VAL A 27 3.35 -8.79 9.22
CA VAL A 27 3.59 -9.22 7.84
C VAL A 27 3.46 -10.74 7.71
N ARG A 28 4.07 -11.50 8.62
CA ARG A 28 3.98 -12.97 8.65
C ARG A 28 2.52 -13.44 8.75
N GLU A 29 1.73 -12.82 9.63
CA GLU A 29 0.31 -13.10 9.77
C GLU A 29 -0.51 -12.70 8.53
N ALA A 30 -0.19 -11.58 7.88
CA ALA A 30 -0.84 -11.19 6.64
C ALA A 30 -0.63 -12.24 5.54
N PHE A 31 0.59 -12.76 5.38
CA PHE A 31 0.88 -13.82 4.42
C PHE A 31 0.17 -15.15 4.74
N ARG A 32 -0.05 -15.47 6.03
CA ARG A 32 -0.82 -16.65 6.43
C ARG A 32 -2.31 -16.56 6.12
N LYS A 33 -2.89 -15.37 6.26
CA LYS A 33 -4.33 -15.13 6.05
C LYS A 33 -4.73 -15.12 4.57
N GLY A 34 -3.77 -15.26 3.66
CA GLY A 34 -3.98 -15.23 2.21
C GLY A 34 -3.95 -13.82 1.64
N TYR A 35 -4.24 -13.71 0.34
CA TYR A 35 -4.18 -12.46 -0.40
C TYR A 35 -5.48 -12.23 -1.17
N ARG A 36 -5.70 -10.97 -1.58
CA ARG A 36 -6.68 -10.62 -2.60
C ARG A 36 -5.95 -10.21 -3.86
N LYS A 37 -6.35 -10.78 -4.99
CA LYS A 37 -5.89 -10.36 -6.31
C LYS A 37 -6.88 -9.34 -6.87
N PHE A 38 -6.35 -8.32 -7.53
CA PHE A 38 -7.11 -7.31 -8.25
C PHE A 38 -6.56 -7.24 -9.67
N ASP A 39 -7.43 -6.93 -10.64
CA ASP A 39 -7.02 -6.83 -12.04
C ASP A 39 -6.54 -5.42 -12.36
N THR A 40 -6.97 -4.42 -11.58
CA THR A 40 -6.52 -3.03 -11.73
C THR A 40 -5.99 -2.45 -10.42
N LEU A 41 -5.06 -1.48 -10.54
CA LEU A 41 -4.57 -0.72 -9.39
C LEU A 41 -5.71 0.05 -8.70
N LYS A 42 -6.69 0.56 -9.45
CA LYS A 42 -7.84 1.30 -8.90
C LYS A 42 -8.69 0.44 -7.97
N GLU A 43 -8.93 -0.82 -8.32
CA GLU A 43 -9.64 -1.78 -7.47
C GLU A 43 -8.87 -2.05 -6.18
N ALA A 44 -7.56 -2.29 -6.29
CA ALA A 44 -6.70 -2.48 -5.12
C ALA A 44 -6.72 -1.26 -4.19
N MET A 45 -6.63 -0.06 -4.75
CA MET A 45 -6.66 1.21 -4.01
C MET A 45 -8.01 1.41 -3.29
N THR A 46 -9.12 1.13 -3.97
CA THR A 46 -10.46 1.21 -3.37
C THR A 46 -10.59 0.24 -2.20
N HIS A 47 -10.08 -1.00 -2.35
CA HIS A 47 -10.10 -1.97 -1.26
C HIS A 47 -9.23 -1.52 -0.08
N ILE A 48 -8.02 -1.03 -0.34
CA ILE A 48 -7.09 -0.54 0.67
C ILE A 48 -7.69 0.64 1.44
N GLY A 49 -8.29 1.61 0.75
CA GLY A 49 -8.93 2.77 1.36
C GLY A 49 -10.06 2.41 2.34
N SER A 50 -10.74 1.27 2.14
CA SER A 50 -11.75 0.77 3.08
C SER A 50 -11.20 0.19 4.39
N ARG A 51 -9.87 0.02 4.51
CA ARG A 51 -9.21 -0.64 5.66
C ARG A 51 -8.55 0.34 6.62
N PHE A 52 -8.23 1.54 6.15
CA PHE A 52 -7.52 2.56 6.91
C PHE A 52 -8.47 3.66 7.38
N THR A 53 -8.15 4.26 8.53
CA THR A 53 -8.88 5.45 9.01
C THR A 53 -8.26 6.72 8.41
N VAL A 54 -6.93 6.75 8.25
CA VAL A 54 -6.25 7.77 7.46
C VAL A 54 -6.67 7.64 6.00
N ARG A 55 -7.01 8.77 5.37
CA ARG A 55 -7.54 8.78 4.01
C ARG A 55 -6.45 8.38 3.02
N LEU A 56 -6.84 7.75 1.93
CA LEU A 56 -5.91 7.21 0.96
C LEU A 56 -5.10 8.32 0.25
N GLU A 57 -5.70 9.50 0.10
CA GLU A 57 -5.06 10.69 -0.45
C GLU A 57 -3.84 11.10 0.37
N ASP A 58 -3.95 11.05 1.71
CA ASP A 58 -2.87 11.42 2.62
C ASP A 58 -1.67 10.44 2.48
N TRP A 59 -1.94 9.16 2.17
CA TRP A 59 -0.90 8.17 1.84
C TRP A 59 -0.24 8.41 0.48
N ILE A 60 -1.02 8.80 -0.53
CA ILE A 60 -0.52 9.07 -1.89
C ILE A 60 0.37 10.32 -1.89
N GLU A 61 -0.02 11.36 -1.14
CA GLU A 61 0.76 12.59 -1.05
C GLU A 61 2.14 12.39 -0.40
N THR A 62 2.25 11.44 0.51
CA THR A 62 3.47 11.20 1.30
C THR A 62 4.38 10.12 0.73
N SER A 63 3.83 9.12 0.03
CA SER A 63 4.59 7.96 -0.46
C SER A 63 5.04 8.13 -1.92
N VAL A 64 6.36 8.15 -2.12
CA VAL A 64 6.98 8.11 -3.46
C VAL A 64 6.54 6.87 -4.23
N LEU A 65 6.51 5.70 -3.58
CA LEU A 65 6.11 4.45 -4.23
C LEU A 65 4.65 4.46 -4.70
N PHE A 66 3.75 5.14 -3.97
CA PHE A 66 2.37 5.30 -4.43
C PHE A 66 2.26 6.24 -5.61
N LYS A 67 3.02 7.35 -5.59
CA LYS A 67 3.07 8.29 -6.72
C LYS A 67 3.61 7.60 -7.96
N ASP A 68 4.69 6.83 -7.84
CA ASP A 68 5.26 6.06 -8.94
C ASP A 68 4.23 5.04 -9.46
N ALA A 69 3.58 4.28 -8.57
CA ALA A 69 2.57 3.31 -8.99
C ALA A 69 1.37 3.94 -9.72
N LEU A 70 0.96 5.15 -9.34
CA LEU A 70 -0.22 5.83 -9.90
C LEU A 70 0.07 6.68 -11.13
N TYR A 71 1.21 7.38 -11.15
CA TYR A 71 1.53 8.41 -12.14
C TYR A 71 2.65 8.01 -13.10
N GLN A 72 3.41 6.94 -12.82
CA GLN A 72 4.48 6.53 -13.72
C GLN A 72 3.89 5.88 -14.99
N GLU A 73 3.92 6.64 -16.08
CA GLU A 73 3.55 6.16 -17.38
C GLU A 73 4.79 5.75 -18.18
N LYS A 74 4.66 4.69 -18.98
CA LYS A 74 5.75 4.28 -19.88
C LYS A 74 5.77 5.20 -21.09
N ILE A 75 6.96 5.59 -21.54
CA ILE A 75 7.14 6.40 -22.75
C ILE A 75 6.50 5.74 -23.99
N THR A 76 6.41 4.41 -24.00
CA THR A 76 5.72 3.62 -25.04
C THR A 76 4.24 3.99 -25.20
N LYS A 77 3.60 4.57 -24.18
CA LYS A 77 2.22 5.09 -24.27
C LYS A 77 2.12 6.26 -25.26
N TYR A 78 3.20 7.03 -25.41
CA TYR A 78 3.25 8.25 -26.22
C TYR A 78 3.94 8.06 -27.57
N LEU A 79 4.63 6.94 -27.75
CA LEU A 79 5.17 6.53 -29.04
C LEU A 79 4.03 5.85 -29.81
N GLN A 80 3.27 6.62 -30.60
CA GLN A 80 2.40 6.04 -31.63
C GLN A 80 3.27 5.22 -32.58
N SER A 81 2.88 3.96 -32.82
CA SER A 81 3.47 3.09 -33.84
C SER A 81 2.99 3.46 -35.23
#